data_AF-A0A7S0QY60-F1
#
_entry.id   AF-A0A7S0QY60-F1
#
_cell.length_a   1.000
_cell.length_b   1.000
_cell.length_c   1.000
_cell.angle_alpha   90.00
_cell.angle_beta   90.00
_cell.angle_gamma   90.00
#
_symmetry.space_group_name_H-M   'P 1'
#
loop_
_entity.id
_entity.type
_entity.pdbx_description
1 polymer ?
#
loop_
_entity_poly.entity_id
_entity_poly.type
_entity_poly.pdbx_seq_one_letter_code
_entity_poly.pdbx_strand_id
1 'polypeptide(L)'
;MSFGKPKKDAPSRSGTKKLSNDTQDLIAGLLKDTNLSKRQQEAMKQHLTGGVVSRVAKAPPPRVAYPKVGGGPSNPLPVASRFSGIRLKEDIVRHNPDVYEREQFRGGGKIGQDREAMKESLCKTMEYHGKTAAQRKADLEWYMRKKEMEEANKAPKLQPISDKDAMVDEILAAINERQQFLEDMTNLGQGGKYEKQIKAEVGAKLALLRQLGVDTNC
;
A
#
# COMPACT_ATOMS: atom_id res chain seq x y z
N MET A 1 -64.12 -6.27 24.96
CA MET A 1 -63.51 -5.90 23.66
C MET A 1 -62.19 -5.21 23.93
N SER A 2 -61.07 -5.84 23.56
CA SER A 2 -59.71 -5.34 23.77
C SER A 2 -58.91 -5.66 22.51
N PHE A 3 -58.63 -4.64 21.69
CA PHE A 3 -57.81 -4.76 20.49
C PHE A 3 -56.34 -4.62 20.87
N GLY A 4 -55.68 -5.75 21.12
CA GLY A 4 -54.22 -5.82 21.24
C GLY A 4 -53.58 -5.68 19.86
N LYS A 5 -52.90 -4.56 19.61
CA LYS A 5 -52.09 -4.36 18.39
C LYS A 5 -50.87 -5.31 18.43
N PRO A 6 -50.54 -6.02 17.34
CA PRO A 6 -49.25 -6.71 17.24
C PRO A 6 -48.14 -5.66 17.05
N LYS A 7 -47.10 -5.76 17.89
CA LYS A 7 -45.85 -5.00 17.74
C LYS A 7 -45.16 -5.45 16.46
N LYS A 8 -44.81 -4.50 15.59
CA LYS A 8 -43.93 -4.72 14.45
C LYS A 8 -42.51 -4.91 14.98
N ASP A 9 -41.95 -6.10 14.83
CA ASP A 9 -40.54 -6.34 15.09
C ASP A 9 -39.69 -5.60 14.03
N ALA A 10 -38.84 -4.70 14.48
CA ALA A 10 -37.84 -4.05 13.64
C ALA A 10 -36.75 -5.06 13.24
N PRO A 11 -36.20 -5.01 12.01
CA PRO A 11 -35.10 -5.88 11.64
C PRO A 11 -33.86 -5.53 12.47
N SER A 12 -33.46 -6.46 13.34
CA SER A 12 -32.16 -6.49 14.00
C SER A 12 -31.04 -6.38 12.96
N ARG A 13 -30.45 -5.19 12.82
CA ARG A 13 -29.20 -4.96 12.11
C ARG A 13 -28.04 -5.49 12.96
N SER A 14 -27.87 -6.81 12.98
CA SER A 14 -26.64 -7.44 13.49
C SER A 14 -26.25 -8.63 12.63
N GLY A 15 -26.00 -8.36 11.35
CA GLY A 15 -25.45 -9.33 10.41
C GLY A 15 -23.96 -9.08 10.17
N THR A 16 -23.09 -9.38 11.15
CA THR A 16 -21.67 -9.60 10.83
C THR A 16 -21.54 -11.05 10.37
N LYS A 17 -21.57 -11.26 9.05
CA LYS A 17 -21.33 -12.56 8.44
C LYS A 17 -19.94 -13.05 8.87
N LYS A 18 -19.87 -14.18 9.57
CA LYS A 18 -18.59 -14.85 9.85
C LYS A 18 -17.92 -15.18 8.53
N LEU A 19 -16.64 -14.82 8.38
CA LEU A 19 -15.85 -15.16 7.19
C LEU A 19 -15.74 -16.68 7.07
N SER A 20 -15.73 -17.21 5.85
CA SER A 20 -15.47 -18.65 5.63
C SER A 20 -14.09 -19.03 6.16
N ASN A 21 -13.94 -20.28 6.62
CA ASN A 21 -12.69 -20.78 7.19
C ASN A 21 -11.51 -20.61 6.22
N ASP A 22 -11.72 -20.89 4.94
CA ASP A 22 -10.71 -20.72 3.89
C ASP A 22 -10.23 -19.25 3.78
N THR A 23 -11.14 -18.28 3.95
CA THR A 23 -10.79 -16.86 3.95
C THR A 23 -10.01 -16.48 5.22
N GLN A 24 -10.32 -17.08 6.36
CA GLN A 24 -9.60 -16.84 7.61
C GLN A 24 -8.17 -17.38 7.54
N ASP A 25 -7.97 -18.55 6.94
CA ASP A 25 -6.65 -19.17 6.78
C ASP A 25 -5.77 -18.39 5.79
N LEU A 26 -6.35 -17.90 4.70
CA LEU A 26 -5.66 -17.01 3.76
C LEU A 26 -5.18 -15.73 4.45
N ILE A 27 -6.05 -15.07 5.21
CA ILE A 27 -5.69 -13.83 5.93
C ILE A 27 -4.66 -14.11 7.03
N ALA A 28 -4.75 -15.27 7.70
CA ALA A 28 -3.75 -15.67 8.69
C ALA A 28 -2.37 -15.95 8.06
N GLY A 29 -2.33 -16.45 6.82
CA GLY A 29 -1.10 -16.57 6.03
C GLY A 29 -0.51 -15.20 5.71
N LEU A 30 -1.30 -14.30 5.14
CA LEU A 30 -0.86 -12.95 4.78
C LEU A 30 -0.36 -12.14 5.98
N LEU A 31 -0.97 -12.29 7.16
CA LEU A 31 -0.53 -11.61 8.38
C LEU A 31 0.87 -12.08 8.86
N LYS A 32 1.28 -13.31 8.55
CA LYS A 32 2.62 -13.82 8.90
C LYS A 32 3.71 -13.21 8.02
N ASP A 33 3.37 -12.87 6.78
CA ASP A 33 4.31 -12.30 5.80
C ASP A 33 4.47 -10.78 5.97
N THR A 34 3.59 -10.15 6.74
CA THR A 34 3.73 -8.73 7.11
C THR A 34 4.67 -8.54 8.31
N ASN A 35 5.51 -7.51 8.26
CA ASN A 35 6.35 -7.05 9.39
C ASN A 35 5.52 -6.37 10.52
N LEU A 36 4.34 -6.88 10.82
CA LEU A 36 3.50 -6.41 11.92
C LEU A 36 4.01 -6.97 13.25
N SER A 37 3.86 -6.19 14.31
CA SER A 37 4.16 -6.68 15.67
C SER A 37 3.22 -7.84 16.02
N LYS A 38 3.71 -8.85 16.77
CA LYS A 38 2.90 -9.99 17.24
C LYS A 38 1.58 -9.55 17.89
N ARG A 39 1.61 -8.43 18.64
CA ARG A 39 0.43 -7.82 19.27
C ARG A 39 -0.61 -7.31 18.26
N GLN A 40 -0.15 -6.77 17.13
CA GLN A 40 -1.03 -6.31 16.05
C GLN A 40 -1.60 -7.49 15.27
N GLN A 41 -0.80 -8.54 15.04
CA GLN A 41 -1.25 -9.78 14.41
C GLN A 41 -2.34 -10.47 15.24
N GLU A 42 -2.20 -10.52 16.57
CA GLU A 42 -3.20 -11.07 17.48
C GLU A 42 -4.50 -10.27 17.50
N ALA A 43 -4.42 -8.94 17.50
CA ALA A 43 -5.61 -8.08 17.44
C ALA A 43 -6.40 -8.31 16.14
N MET A 44 -5.71 -8.42 15.00
CA MET A 44 -6.34 -8.69 13.70
C MET A 44 -6.98 -10.08 13.66
N LYS A 45 -6.34 -11.11 14.23
CA LYS A 45 -6.92 -12.45 14.33
C LYS A 45 -8.20 -12.48 15.17
N GLN A 46 -8.23 -11.75 16.29
CA GLN A 46 -9.42 -11.64 17.13
C GLN A 46 -10.61 -11.02 16.38
N HIS A 47 -10.35 -10.03 15.52
CA HIS A 47 -11.37 -9.42 14.67
C HIS A 47 -11.94 -10.37 13.60
N LEU A 48 -11.14 -11.35 13.14
CA LEU A 48 -11.54 -12.31 12.11
C LEU A 48 -12.36 -13.47 12.68
N THR A 49 -12.02 -13.94 13.88
CA THR A 49 -12.61 -15.17 14.46
C THR A 49 -13.86 -14.91 15.32
N GLY A 50 -14.06 -13.70 15.82
CA GLY A 50 -15.19 -13.40 16.69
C GLY A 50 -15.59 -11.94 16.60
N GLY A 51 -16.83 -11.68 16.23
CA GLY A 51 -17.45 -10.35 16.17
C GLY A 51 -17.64 -9.68 17.54
N VAL A 52 -16.66 -9.79 18.43
CA VAL A 52 -16.55 -8.87 19.55
C VAL A 52 -15.97 -7.60 18.95
N VAL A 53 -16.84 -6.59 18.81
CA VAL A 53 -16.41 -5.22 18.70
C VAL A 53 -15.49 -5.02 19.89
N SER A 54 -14.17 -5.07 19.66
CA SER A 54 -13.21 -4.53 20.60
C SER A 54 -13.66 -3.10 20.76
N ARG A 55 -14.38 -2.83 21.85
CA ARG A 55 -14.40 -1.49 22.42
C ARG A 55 -12.91 -1.27 22.62
N VAL A 56 -12.31 -0.54 21.69
CA VAL A 56 -10.98 0.00 21.86
C VAL A 56 -11.12 0.79 23.14
N ALA A 57 -10.75 0.16 24.26
CA ALA A 57 -10.58 0.84 25.51
C ALA A 57 -9.62 1.95 25.14
N LYS A 58 -10.15 3.18 25.13
CA LYS A 58 -9.45 4.40 24.76
C LYS A 58 -8.05 4.25 25.32
N ALA A 59 -7.06 4.03 24.45
CA ALA A 59 -5.69 3.93 24.91
C ALA A 59 -5.47 5.20 25.73
N PRO A 60 -5.03 5.10 27.00
CA PRO A 60 -4.73 6.31 27.75
C PRO A 60 -3.77 7.13 26.89
N PRO A 61 -3.92 8.47 26.84
CA PRO A 61 -3.07 9.31 26.01
C PRO A 61 -1.61 8.93 26.28
N PRO A 62 -0.75 8.91 25.24
CA PRO A 62 0.65 8.55 25.42
C PRO A 62 1.20 9.43 26.53
N ARG A 63 1.49 8.84 27.69
CA ARG A 63 2.17 9.54 28.77
C ARG A 63 3.54 9.82 28.20
N VAL A 64 3.80 11.09 27.88
CA VAL A 64 5.14 11.56 27.62
C VAL A 64 5.97 11.13 28.82
N ALA A 65 6.98 10.30 28.59
CA ALA A 65 7.94 9.96 29.61
C ALA A 65 8.69 11.26 29.94
N TYR A 66 8.19 11.97 30.95
CA TYR A 66 8.94 13.04 31.58
C TYR A 66 10.21 12.40 32.17
N PRO A 67 11.39 13.00 31.97
CA PRO A 67 12.58 12.56 32.67
C PRO A 67 12.26 12.61 34.16
N LYS A 68 12.42 11.48 34.85
CA LYS A 68 12.28 11.41 36.30
C LYS A 68 13.50 12.08 36.92
N VAL A 69 13.51 13.41 36.94
CA VAL A 69 14.47 14.20 37.71
C VAL A 69 13.97 14.27 39.14
N GLY A 70 14.68 13.63 40.06
CA GLY A 70 14.38 13.64 41.50
C GLY A 70 13.81 12.32 42.01
N GLY A 71 14.71 11.36 42.26
CA GLY A 71 14.39 10.12 42.96
C GLY A 71 15.60 9.52 43.68
N GLY A 72 16.61 10.34 43.99
CA GLY A 72 17.67 9.96 44.92
C GLY A 72 17.21 10.24 46.36
N PRO A 73 17.74 9.53 47.37
CA PRO A 73 17.51 9.90 48.76
C PRO A 73 17.90 11.36 48.93
N SER A 74 16.99 12.17 49.47
CA SER A 74 17.27 13.54 49.85
C SER A 74 18.33 13.51 50.95
N ASN A 75 19.60 13.66 50.60
CA ASN A 75 20.52 14.29 51.53
C ASN A 75 19.95 15.68 51.78
N PRO A 76 19.63 16.05 53.04
CA PRO A 76 19.18 17.40 53.29
C PRO A 76 20.30 18.34 52.84
N LEU A 77 20.03 19.09 51.76
CA LEU A 77 20.83 20.27 51.45
C LEU A 77 20.84 21.12 52.72
N PRO A 78 21.99 21.65 53.16
CA PRO A 78 22.00 22.58 54.27
C PRO A 78 21.05 23.71 53.89
N VAL A 79 19.95 23.84 54.66
CA VAL A 79 18.97 24.90 54.47
C VAL A 79 19.76 26.19 54.59
N ALA A 80 19.96 26.86 53.45
CA ALA A 80 20.61 28.15 53.42
C ALA A 80 19.83 29.04 54.37
N SER A 81 20.55 29.49 55.39
CA SER A 81 20.11 30.38 56.44
C SER A 81 19.08 31.38 55.94
N ARG A 82 17.91 31.37 56.59
CA ARG A 82 16.94 32.48 56.73
C ARG A 82 17.11 33.58 55.67
N PHE A 83 16.26 33.57 54.65
CA PHE A 83 16.12 34.73 53.78
C PHE A 83 15.51 35.88 54.60
N SER A 84 16.37 36.65 55.25
CA SER A 84 16.02 37.80 56.06
C SER A 84 15.90 39.02 55.17
N GLY A 85 14.69 39.58 55.11
CA GLY A 85 14.49 41.00 54.78
C GLY A 85 14.67 41.38 53.32
N ILE A 86 14.00 42.46 52.97
CA ILE A 86 14.17 43.17 51.70
C ILE A 86 15.65 43.59 51.62
N ARG A 87 16.39 43.09 50.63
CA ARG A 87 17.79 43.48 50.42
C ARG A 87 17.84 44.97 50.06
N LEU A 88 18.75 45.70 50.70
CA LEU A 88 18.97 47.10 50.39
C LEU A 88 19.58 47.23 48.99
N LYS A 89 19.36 48.38 48.33
CA LYS A 89 19.85 48.66 46.98
C LYS A 89 21.36 48.39 46.87
N GLU A 90 22.13 48.73 47.89
CA GLU A 90 23.58 48.52 47.94
C GLU A 90 23.95 47.03 47.94
N ASP A 91 23.20 46.19 48.64
CA ASP A 91 23.42 44.74 48.64
C ASP A 91 23.05 44.12 47.28
N ILE A 92 22.00 44.64 46.65
CA ILE A 92 21.59 44.20 45.30
C ILE A 92 22.68 44.56 44.29
N VAL A 93 23.23 45.78 44.33
CA VAL A 93 24.32 46.23 43.44
C VAL A 93 25.61 45.47 43.73
N ARG A 94 25.95 45.17 44.99
CA ARG A 94 27.15 44.35 45.30
C ARG A 94 27.05 42.93 44.77
N HIS A 95 25.88 42.31 44.89
CA HIS A 95 25.69 40.93 44.45
C HIS A 95 25.45 40.82 42.94
N ASN A 96 24.86 41.85 42.33
CA ASN A 96 24.60 41.91 40.91
C ASN A 96 24.83 43.35 40.42
N PRO A 97 26.07 43.69 40.03
CA PRO A 97 26.43 45.06 39.62
C PRO A 97 25.61 45.55 38.42
N ASP A 98 25.16 44.64 37.57
CA ASP A 98 24.50 44.96 36.30
C ASP A 98 22.95 45.04 36.41
N VAL A 99 22.37 44.86 37.60
CA VAL A 99 20.90 44.75 37.78
C VAL A 99 20.15 46.04 37.44
N TYR A 100 20.80 47.19 37.52
CA TYR A 100 20.20 48.48 37.16
C TYR A 100 20.66 49.00 35.80
N GLU A 101 21.45 48.24 35.06
CA GLU A 101 21.78 48.59 33.68
C GLU A 101 20.54 48.40 32.81
N ARG A 102 20.24 49.40 31.97
CA ARG A 102 19.20 49.24 30.95
C ARG A 102 19.64 48.17 29.97
N GLU A 103 18.78 47.16 29.75
CA GLU A 103 18.98 46.21 28.66
C GLU A 103 19.12 46.96 27.34
N GLN A 104 20.35 47.07 26.86
CA GLN A 104 20.61 47.59 25.53
C GLN A 104 20.18 46.51 24.54
N PHE A 105 19.24 46.83 23.65
CA PHE A 105 18.88 45.96 22.54
C PHE A 105 20.11 45.78 21.64
N ARG A 106 20.90 44.75 21.93
CA ARG A 106 21.94 44.26 21.04
C ARG A 106 21.22 43.46 19.98
N GLY A 107 20.80 44.13 18.90
CA GLY A 107 20.03 43.52 17.82
C GLY A 107 20.58 42.15 17.45
N GLY A 108 19.93 41.09 17.96
CA GLY A 108 20.40 39.71 17.87
C GLY A 108 20.11 39.07 16.51
N GLY A 109 19.91 39.88 15.49
CA GLY A 109 19.89 39.38 14.12
C GLY A 109 21.30 38.96 13.76
N LYS A 110 21.46 37.74 13.23
CA LYS A 110 22.74 37.28 12.66
C LYS A 110 23.15 38.26 11.56
N ILE A 111 24.07 39.16 11.89
CA ILE A 111 24.65 40.12 10.94
C ILE A 111 25.33 39.30 9.84
N GLY A 112 24.92 39.51 8.58
CA GLY A 112 25.59 38.92 7.41
C GLY A 112 24.90 37.71 6.76
N GLN A 113 23.70 37.31 7.17
CA GLN A 113 22.94 36.34 6.37
C GLN A 113 22.26 37.04 5.19
N ASP A 114 22.56 36.58 3.98
CA ASP A 114 21.91 37.07 2.77
C ASP A 114 20.41 36.78 2.83
N ARG A 115 19.62 37.87 2.89
CA ARG A 115 18.16 37.80 3.00
C ARG A 115 17.54 37.19 1.75
N GLU A 116 18.15 37.37 0.58
CA GLU A 116 17.64 36.80 -0.67
C GLU A 116 17.84 35.28 -0.68
N ALA A 117 19.00 34.79 -0.23
CA ALA A 117 19.25 33.36 -0.08
C ALA A 117 18.27 32.68 0.89
N MET A 118 17.92 33.35 2.00
CA MET A 118 16.91 32.83 2.93
C MET A 118 15.51 32.77 2.32
N LYS A 119 15.08 33.82 1.62
CA LYS A 119 13.79 33.83 0.93
C LYS A 119 13.71 32.71 -0.09
N GLU A 120 14.77 32.52 -0.87
CA GLU A 120 14.83 31.46 -1.86
C GLU A 120 14.77 30.07 -1.21
N SER A 121 15.53 29.86 -0.12
CA SER A 121 15.49 28.60 0.64
C SER A 121 14.10 28.32 1.22
N LEU A 122 13.41 29.35 1.72
CA LEU A 122 12.07 29.24 2.27
C LEU A 122 11.05 28.95 1.16
N CYS A 123 11.16 29.62 0.02
CA CYS A 123 10.33 29.37 -1.15
C CYS A 123 10.44 27.92 -1.61
N LYS A 124 11.67 27.41 -1.77
CA LYS A 124 11.94 25.99 -2.08
C LYS A 124 11.34 25.06 -1.03
N THR A 125 11.47 25.39 0.25
CA THR A 125 10.90 24.58 1.34
C THR A 125 9.36 24.57 1.28
N MET A 126 8.72 25.69 0.95
CA MET A 126 7.26 25.78 0.81
C MET A 126 6.75 25.06 -0.45
N GLU A 127 7.43 25.21 -1.58
CA GLU A 127 7.14 24.52 -2.85
C GLU A 127 7.12 23.01 -2.67
N TYR A 128 8.05 22.48 -1.87
CA TYR A 128 8.16 21.05 -1.60
C TYR A 128 7.46 20.60 -0.31
N HIS A 129 6.61 21.44 0.31
CA HIS A 129 5.89 21.13 1.54
C HIS A 129 6.78 20.59 2.69
N GLY A 130 7.95 21.20 2.87
CA GLY A 130 8.92 20.79 3.88
C GLY A 130 9.80 19.59 3.50
N LYS A 131 9.64 19.03 2.30
CA LYS A 131 10.56 18.02 1.75
C LYS A 131 11.71 18.70 1.01
N THR A 132 12.86 18.05 0.93
CA THR A 132 13.93 18.53 0.05
C THR A 132 13.61 18.19 -1.42
N ALA A 133 14.17 18.95 -2.36
CA ALA A 133 14.04 18.65 -3.79
C ALA A 133 14.47 17.21 -4.14
N ALA A 134 15.50 16.70 -3.46
CA ALA A 134 15.98 15.33 -3.60
C ALA A 134 14.94 14.29 -3.14
N GLN A 135 14.26 14.53 -2.02
CA GLN A 135 13.20 13.64 -1.53
C GLN A 135 12.00 13.60 -2.49
N ARG A 136 11.62 14.74 -3.06
CA ARG A 136 10.55 14.81 -4.08
C ARG A 136 10.91 14.04 -5.35
N LYS A 137 12.17 14.13 -5.81
CA LYS A 137 12.65 13.36 -6.97
C LYS A 137 12.62 11.86 -6.68
N ALA A 138 13.12 11.44 -5.51
CA ALA A 138 13.08 10.05 -5.09
C ALA A 138 11.64 9.50 -4.98
N ASP A 139 10.71 10.28 -4.43
CA ASP A 139 9.28 9.90 -4.35
C ASP A 139 8.68 9.71 -5.76
N LEU A 140 9.03 10.60 -6.70
CA LEU A 140 8.56 10.53 -8.08
C LEU A 140 9.13 9.30 -8.81
N GLU A 141 10.43 9.07 -8.68
CA GLU A 141 11.11 7.90 -9.27
C GLU A 141 10.55 6.59 -8.73
N TRP A 142 10.30 6.51 -7.42
CA TRP A 142 9.67 5.35 -6.81
C TRP A 142 8.27 5.10 -7.37
N TYR A 143 7.47 6.17 -7.56
CA TYR A 143 6.14 6.06 -8.14
C TYR A 143 6.18 5.58 -9.60
N MET A 144 7.09 6.12 -10.41
CA MET A 144 7.25 5.72 -11.82
C MET A 144 7.70 4.26 -11.91
N ARG A 145 8.70 3.86 -11.13
CA ARG A 145 9.17 2.46 -11.09
C ARG A 145 8.08 1.49 -10.63
N LYS A 146 7.25 1.89 -9.67
CA LYS A 146 6.11 1.10 -9.21
C LYS A 146 5.07 0.94 -10.34
N LYS A 147 4.77 2.02 -11.06
CA LYS A 147 3.84 2.01 -12.19
C LYS A 147 4.35 1.12 -13.32
N GLU A 148 5.63 1.20 -13.65
CA GLU A 148 6.28 0.34 -14.64
C GLU A 148 6.21 -1.14 -14.24
N MET A 149 6.48 -1.47 -12.97
CA MET A 149 6.31 -2.85 -12.49
C MET A 149 4.85 -3.31 -12.55
N GLU A 150 3.90 -2.43 -12.26
CA GLU A 150 2.48 -2.77 -12.33
C GLU A 150 2.04 -3.01 -13.77
N GLU A 151 2.47 -2.17 -14.72
CA GLU A 151 2.25 -2.34 -16.16
C GLU A 151 2.92 -3.62 -16.68
N ALA A 152 4.15 -3.92 -16.25
CA ALA A 152 4.84 -5.15 -16.61
C ALA A 152 4.15 -6.41 -16.04
N ASN A 153 3.57 -6.33 -14.84
CA ASN A 153 2.78 -7.43 -14.27
C ASN A 153 1.38 -7.55 -14.89
N LYS A 154 0.84 -6.46 -15.44
CA LYS A 154 -0.45 -6.43 -16.13
C LYS A 154 -0.34 -6.93 -17.58
N ALA A 155 0.85 -6.92 -18.16
CA ALA A 155 1.09 -7.55 -19.45
C ALA A 155 0.64 -9.02 -19.38
N PRO A 156 -0.13 -9.51 -20.37
CA PRO A 156 -0.54 -10.91 -20.40
C PRO A 156 0.74 -11.75 -20.37
N LYS A 157 0.90 -12.53 -19.30
CA LYS A 157 1.96 -13.53 -19.23
C LYS A 157 1.68 -14.47 -20.40
N LEU A 158 2.49 -14.36 -21.45
CA LEU A 158 2.50 -15.33 -22.55
C LEU A 158 2.71 -16.67 -21.88
N GLN A 159 1.65 -17.47 -21.79
CA GLN A 159 1.80 -18.83 -21.32
C GLN A 159 2.78 -19.49 -22.29
N PRO A 160 3.74 -20.29 -21.80
CA PRO A 160 4.58 -21.06 -22.68
C PRO A 160 3.64 -21.87 -23.58
N ILE A 161 3.66 -21.56 -24.87
CA ILE A 161 2.86 -22.28 -25.87
C ILE A 161 3.27 -23.74 -25.68
N SER A 162 2.31 -24.56 -25.26
CA SER A 162 2.55 -26.00 -25.14
C SER A 162 2.95 -26.51 -26.51
N ASP A 163 3.94 -27.41 -26.60
CA ASP A 163 4.35 -28.01 -27.87
C ASP A 163 3.14 -28.60 -28.62
N LYS A 164 2.10 -29.02 -27.89
CA LYS A 164 0.82 -29.48 -28.45
C LYS A 164 0.03 -28.36 -29.15
N ASP A 165 -0.01 -27.17 -28.57
CA ASP A 165 -0.76 -26.04 -29.14
C ASP A 165 -0.10 -25.56 -30.44
N ALA A 166 1.24 -25.51 -30.47
CA ALA A 166 1.99 -25.22 -31.68
C ALA A 166 1.74 -26.26 -32.79
N MET A 167 1.66 -27.55 -32.44
CA MET A 167 1.30 -28.61 -33.40
C MET A 167 -0.15 -28.48 -33.90
N VAL A 168 -1.08 -28.10 -33.03
CA VAL A 168 -2.48 -27.86 -33.43
C VAL A 168 -2.55 -26.70 -34.43
N ASP A 169 -1.85 -25.60 -34.15
CA ASP A 169 -1.79 -24.43 -35.05
C ASP A 169 -1.20 -24.79 -36.42
N GLU A 170 -0.13 -25.58 -36.46
CA GLU A 170 0.48 -26.06 -37.71
C GLU A 170 -0.51 -26.90 -38.53
N ILE A 171 -1.23 -27.81 -37.89
CA ILE A 171 -2.21 -28.66 -38.58
C ILE A 171 -3.39 -27.83 -39.11
N LEU A 172 -3.88 -26.86 -38.34
CA LEU A 172 -4.94 -25.95 -38.77
C LEU A 172 -4.50 -25.09 -39.96
N ALA A 173 -3.27 -24.57 -39.94
CA ALA A 173 -2.70 -23.84 -41.06
C ALA A 173 -2.64 -24.69 -42.33
N ALA A 174 -2.19 -25.94 -42.21
CA ALA A 174 -2.14 -26.87 -43.35
C ALA A 174 -3.54 -27.21 -43.91
N ILE A 175 -4.56 -27.33 -43.06
CA ILE A 175 -5.94 -27.54 -43.52
C ILE A 175 -6.43 -26.31 -44.31
N ASN A 176 -6.20 -25.11 -43.78
CA ASN A 176 -6.62 -23.86 -44.42
C ASN A 176 -5.94 -23.67 -45.78
N GLU A 177 -4.64 -23.94 -45.87
CA GLU A 177 -3.90 -23.89 -47.15
C GLU A 177 -4.52 -24.83 -48.20
N ARG A 178 -4.90 -26.06 -47.78
CA ARG A 178 -5.52 -27.04 -48.68
C ARG A 178 -6.92 -26.64 -49.12
N GLN A 179 -7.69 -26.00 -48.25
CA GLN A 179 -9.00 -25.45 -48.59
C GLN A 179 -8.89 -24.28 -49.56
N GLN A 180 -7.98 -23.35 -49.30
CA GLN A 180 -7.69 -22.21 -50.20
C GLN A 180 -7.24 -22.70 -51.58
N PHE A 181 -6.33 -23.68 -51.63
CA PHE A 181 -5.90 -24.27 -52.89
C PHE A 181 -7.08 -24.90 -53.67
N LEU A 182 -8.00 -25.59 -52.98
CA LEU A 182 -9.19 -26.14 -53.63
C LEU A 182 -10.10 -25.01 -54.16
N GLU A 183 -10.28 -23.95 -53.39
CA GLU A 183 -11.08 -22.78 -53.79
C GLU A 183 -10.48 -22.12 -55.03
N ASP A 184 -9.17 -21.86 -55.04
CA ASP A 184 -8.44 -21.30 -56.18
C ASP A 184 -8.57 -22.18 -57.43
N MET A 185 -8.40 -23.50 -57.29
CA MET A 185 -8.56 -24.43 -58.40
C MET A 185 -10.01 -24.52 -58.88
N THR A 186 -10.98 -24.36 -57.99
CA THR A 186 -12.41 -24.34 -58.33
C THR A 186 -12.77 -23.08 -59.11
N ASN A 187 -12.23 -21.93 -58.73
CA ASN A 187 -12.37 -20.66 -59.45
C ASN A 187 -11.77 -20.73 -60.87
N LEU A 188 -10.73 -21.54 -61.06
CA LEU A 188 -10.13 -21.84 -62.37
C LEU A 188 -10.84 -22.96 -63.15
N GLY A 189 -11.93 -23.52 -62.63
CA GLY A 189 -12.67 -24.62 -63.26
C GLY A 189 -11.98 -25.99 -63.20
N GLN A 190 -10.92 -26.12 -62.41
CA GLN A 190 -10.14 -27.37 -62.24
C GLN A 190 -10.38 -28.07 -60.90
N GLY A 191 -11.25 -27.54 -60.03
CA GLY A 191 -11.49 -28.06 -58.67
C GLY A 191 -11.81 -29.55 -58.61
N GLY A 192 -12.65 -30.04 -59.53
CA GLY A 192 -13.05 -31.47 -59.56
C GLY A 192 -11.89 -32.45 -59.76
N LYS A 193 -10.75 -32.02 -60.33
CA LYS A 193 -9.56 -32.87 -60.47
C LYS A 193 -8.89 -33.13 -59.13
N TYR A 194 -8.89 -32.15 -58.23
CA TYR A 194 -8.16 -32.18 -56.97
C TYR A 194 -9.05 -32.43 -55.75
N GLU A 195 -10.36 -32.24 -55.88
CA GLU A 195 -11.34 -32.32 -54.79
C GLU A 195 -11.23 -33.61 -53.97
N LYS A 196 -11.17 -34.78 -54.63
CA LYS A 196 -11.08 -36.07 -53.92
C LYS A 196 -9.77 -36.20 -53.14
N GLN A 197 -8.65 -35.80 -53.73
CA GLN A 197 -7.34 -35.87 -53.09
C GLN A 197 -7.26 -34.93 -51.89
N ILE A 198 -7.70 -33.68 -52.07
CA ILE A 198 -7.66 -32.66 -51.01
C ILE A 198 -8.59 -33.04 -49.86
N LYS A 199 -9.79 -33.57 -50.14
CA LYS A 199 -10.69 -34.07 -49.08
C LYS A 199 -10.05 -35.20 -48.26
N ALA A 200 -9.28 -36.07 -48.90
CA ALA A 200 -8.54 -37.13 -48.19
C ALA A 200 -7.41 -36.55 -47.32
N GLU A 201 -6.65 -35.58 -47.83
CA GLU A 201 -5.58 -34.90 -47.08
C GLU A 201 -6.14 -34.14 -45.86
N VAL A 202 -7.22 -33.38 -46.05
CA VAL A 202 -7.91 -32.68 -44.95
C VAL A 202 -8.47 -33.69 -43.94
N GLY A 203 -9.07 -34.78 -44.40
CA GLY A 203 -9.56 -35.85 -43.51
C GLY A 203 -8.45 -36.47 -42.65
N ALA A 204 -7.26 -36.71 -43.22
CA ALA A 204 -6.11 -37.22 -42.48
C ALA A 204 -5.61 -36.21 -41.42
N LYS A 205 -5.61 -34.91 -41.75
CA LYS A 205 -5.24 -33.83 -40.82
C LYS A 205 -6.25 -33.65 -39.69
N LEU A 206 -7.55 -33.74 -39.98
CA LEU A 206 -8.61 -33.76 -38.96
C LEU A 206 -8.50 -34.96 -38.03
N ALA A 207 -8.12 -36.14 -38.55
CA ALA A 207 -7.87 -37.31 -37.71
C ALA A 207 -6.69 -37.10 -36.74
N LEU A 208 -5.62 -36.43 -37.18
CA LEU A 208 -4.50 -36.04 -36.32
C LEU A 208 -4.93 -35.05 -35.21
N LEU A 209 -5.78 -34.06 -35.53
CA LEU A 209 -6.33 -33.15 -34.52
C LEU A 209 -7.15 -33.89 -33.45
N ARG A 210 -7.95 -34.90 -33.85
CA ARG A 210 -8.66 -35.76 -32.89
C ARG A 210 -7.71 -36.56 -31.99
N GLN A 211 -6.59 -37.05 -32.52
CA GLN A 211 -5.57 -37.73 -31.72
C GLN A 211 -4.92 -36.81 -30.68
N LEU A 212 -4.82 -35.51 -30.99
CA LEU A 212 -4.34 -34.48 -30.07
C LEU A 212 -5.40 -34.03 -29.05
N GLY A 213 -6.63 -34.54 -29.13
CA GLY A 213 -7.73 -34.22 -28.22
C GLY A 213 -8.52 -32.98 -28.59
N VAL A 214 -8.39 -32.49 -29.83
CA VAL A 214 -9.19 -31.37 -30.34
C VAL A 214 -10.50 -31.91 -30.92
N ASP A 215 -11.63 -31.42 -30.45
CA ASP A 215 -12.95 -31.77 -30.99
C ASP A 215 -13.14 -31.13 -32.38
N THR A 216 -13.17 -31.95 -33.42
CA THR A 216 -13.33 -31.51 -34.81
C THR A 216 -14.75 -31.75 -35.35
N ASN A 217 -15.74 -31.92 -34.47
CA ASN A 217 -17.12 -32.12 -34.89
C ASN A 217 -17.77 -30.76 -35.10
N CYS A 218 -17.81 -30.32 -36.36
CA CYS A 218 -18.59 -29.20 -36.85
C CYS A 218 -19.76 -29.71 -37.69
#